data_AF-A0A529HLM5-F1
#
_entry.id   AF-A0A529HLM5-F1
#
_cell.length_a   1.000
_cell.length_b   1.000
_cell.length_c   1.000
_cell.angle_alpha   90.00
_cell.angle_beta   90.00
_cell.angle_gamma   90.00
#
_symmetry.space_group_name_H-M   'P 1'
#
loop_
_entity.id
_entity.type
_entity.pdbx_description
1 polymer ?
#
loop_
_entity_poly.entity_id
_entity_poly.type
_entity_poly.pdbx_seq_one_letter_code
_entity_poly.pdbx_strand_id
1 'polypeptide(L)'
;VDCGLFTTTFVQALHSSSFGGQDGTNTYLGNPGGLVLHFPEDKTLYHMGDTDIFSDMGLINELHEPKIGIVPIGDRFTMGGAVAALACRRLFRFDTVV
;
A
#
# COMPACT_ATOMS: atom_id res chain seq x y z
N VAL A 1 9.90 -11.52 -3.91
CA VAL A 1 10.78 -11.47 -5.10
C VAL A 1 12.13 -10.95 -4.66
N ASP A 2 13.19 -11.66 -4.96
CA ASP A 2 14.55 -11.19 -4.68
C ASP A 2 14.97 -10.14 -5.72
N CYS A 3 15.42 -8.97 -5.27
CA CYS A 3 15.88 -7.87 -6.10
C CYS A 3 17.38 -7.58 -5.89
N GLY A 4 18.13 -8.49 -5.27
CA GLY A 4 19.55 -8.37 -4.97
C GLY A 4 19.81 -7.62 -3.67
N LEU A 5 19.63 -6.30 -3.67
CA LEU A 5 19.90 -5.47 -2.48
C LEU A 5 18.77 -5.52 -1.44
N PHE A 6 17.58 -5.94 -1.85
CA PHE A 6 16.39 -6.05 -1.02
C PHE A 6 15.46 -7.11 -1.59
N THR A 7 14.47 -7.51 -0.80
CA THR A 7 13.40 -8.38 -1.28
C THR A 7 12.06 -7.66 -1.24
N THR A 8 11.14 -8.07 -2.11
CA THR A 8 9.79 -7.51 -2.17
C THR A 8 8.73 -8.55 -1.91
N THR A 9 7.66 -8.15 -1.22
CA THR A 9 6.43 -8.92 -1.07
C THR A 9 5.29 -8.10 -1.63
N PHE A 10 4.56 -8.66 -2.60
CA PHE A 10 3.31 -8.08 -3.09
C PHE A 10 2.23 -8.36 -2.06
N VAL A 11 1.55 -7.31 -1.62
CA VAL A 11 0.46 -7.39 -0.64
C VAL A 11 -0.80 -6.78 -1.23
N GLN A 12 -1.93 -7.05 -0.58
CA GLN A 12 -3.21 -6.54 -1.03
C GLN A 12 -3.26 -5.01 -0.97
N ALA A 13 -3.81 -4.41 -2.03
CA ALA A 13 -4.46 -3.11 -2.01
C ALA A 13 -5.92 -3.34 -2.43
N LEU A 14 -6.86 -2.55 -1.92
CA LEU A 14 -8.28 -2.76 -2.17
C LEU A 14 -8.88 -1.59 -2.95
N HIS A 15 -8.97 -1.76 -4.26
CA HIS A 15 -9.67 -0.88 -5.20
C HIS A 15 -9.84 -1.58 -6.56
N SER A 16 -10.20 -0.85 -7.62
CA SER A 16 -10.11 -1.28 -9.01
C SER A 16 -8.91 -0.67 -9.73
N SER A 17 -8.34 -1.39 -10.70
CA SER A 17 -7.40 -0.84 -11.68
C SER A 17 -8.01 -0.91 -13.08
N SER A 18 -8.09 0.23 -13.78
CA SER A 18 -8.58 0.29 -15.15
C SER A 18 -7.87 1.37 -15.97
N PHE A 19 -7.80 1.14 -17.28
CA PHE A 19 -7.32 2.12 -18.25
C PHE A 19 -8.47 2.60 -19.13
N GLY A 20 -8.65 3.93 -19.21
CA GLY A 20 -9.60 4.53 -20.12
C GLY A 20 -9.13 4.40 -21.57
N GLY A 21 -9.91 3.73 -22.42
CA GLY A 21 -9.69 3.65 -23.86
C GLY A 21 -10.34 4.80 -24.61
N GLN A 22 -10.22 4.78 -25.94
CA GLN A 22 -11.00 5.66 -26.81
C GLN A 22 -12.50 5.33 -26.67
N ASP A 23 -13.35 6.30 -26.97
CA ASP A 23 -14.82 6.16 -26.98
C ASP A 23 -15.46 5.79 -25.63
N GLY A 24 -14.80 6.13 -24.51
CA GLY A 24 -15.34 5.93 -23.16
C GLY A 24 -15.28 4.47 -22.67
N THR A 25 -14.58 3.60 -23.39
CA THR A 25 -14.31 2.22 -22.95
C THR A 25 -13.38 2.20 -21.74
N ASN A 26 -13.53 1.21 -20.88
CA ASN A 26 -12.65 0.99 -19.73
C ASN A 26 -12.12 -0.45 -19.77
N THR A 27 -10.80 -0.60 -19.86
CA THR A 27 -10.13 -1.90 -19.85
C THR A 27 -9.67 -2.19 -18.43
N TYR A 28 -10.10 -3.31 -17.87
CA TYR A 28 -9.64 -3.78 -16.56
C TYR A 28 -8.14 -4.15 -16.61
N LEU A 29 -7.36 -3.68 -15.65
CA LEU A 29 -5.92 -3.91 -15.57
C LEU A 29 -5.51 -4.89 -14.46
N GLY A 30 -6.47 -5.52 -13.79
CA GLY A 30 -6.21 -6.44 -12.68
C GLY A 30 -6.42 -5.81 -11.31
N ASN A 31 -6.07 -6.59 -10.27
CA ASN A 31 -6.18 -6.12 -8.89
C ASN A 31 -5.03 -5.14 -8.60
N PRO A 32 -5.29 -4.03 -7.88
CA PRO A 32 -4.21 -3.19 -7.39
C PRO A 32 -3.38 -3.96 -6.35
N GLY A 33 -2.14 -3.51 -6.14
CA GLY A 33 -1.23 -4.11 -5.18
C GLY A 33 -0.51 -3.07 -4.35
N GLY A 34 -0.28 -3.42 -3.09
CA GLY A 34 0.76 -2.81 -2.27
C GLY A 34 2.07 -3.59 -2.41
N LEU A 35 3.18 -2.98 -1.98
CA LEU A 35 4.50 -3.58 -2.02
C LEU A 35 5.23 -3.35 -0.71
N VAL A 36 5.71 -4.42 -0.09
CA VAL A 36 6.58 -4.36 1.08
C VAL A 36 8.00 -4.65 0.64
N LEU A 37 8.95 -3.78 0.98
CA LEU A 37 10.37 -3.91 0.70
C LEU A 37 11.11 -4.22 2.01
N HIS A 38 11.82 -5.34 2.03
CA HIS A 38 12.65 -5.76 3.16
C HIS A 38 14.12 -5.61 2.81
N PHE A 39 14.86 -4.93 3.68
CA PHE A 39 16.30 -4.69 3.57
C PHE A 39 16.99 -5.45 4.73
N PRO A 40 18.07 -6.21 4.50
CA PRO A 40 18.66 -7.07 5.52
C PRO A 40 19.06 -6.37 6.83
N GLU A 41 19.52 -5.13 6.75
CA GLU A 41 20.04 -4.36 7.89
C GLU A 41 19.40 -2.96 7.99
N ASP A 42 18.22 -2.77 7.36
CA ASP A 42 17.55 -1.48 7.33
C ASP A 42 16.03 -1.64 7.50
N LYS A 43 15.34 -0.51 7.58
CA LYS A 43 13.90 -0.43 7.82
C LYS A 43 13.09 -1.02 6.67
N THR A 44 12.12 -1.86 7.02
CA THR A 44 11.09 -2.30 6.07
C THR A 44 10.21 -1.12 5.64
N LEU A 45 10.00 -0.99 4.32
CA LEU A 45 9.15 0.02 3.72
C LEU A 45 7.88 -0.62 3.18
N TYR A 46 6.72 0.00 3.40
CA TYR A 46 5.46 -0.40 2.82
C TYR A 46 4.89 0.70 1.93
N HIS A 47 4.78 0.42 0.63
CA HIS A 47 4.01 1.21 -0.32
C HIS A 47 2.59 0.65 -0.39
N MET A 48 1.60 1.39 0.13
CA MET A 48 0.24 0.87 0.27
C MET A 48 -0.48 0.65 -1.06
N GLY A 49 -0.05 1.35 -2.11
CA GLY A 49 -0.77 1.38 -3.38
C GLY A 49 -2.05 2.20 -3.26
N ASP A 50 -2.89 2.13 -4.30
CA ASP A 50 -4.19 2.80 -4.31
C ASP A 50 -5.22 1.98 -3.53
N THR A 51 -5.50 2.40 -2.30
CA THR A 51 -6.40 1.69 -1.40
C THR A 51 -7.11 2.65 -0.45
N ASP A 52 -8.31 2.26 0.00
CA ASP A 52 -8.88 2.73 1.26
C ASP A 52 -8.38 1.86 2.44
N ILE A 53 -8.70 2.22 3.68
CA ILE A 53 -8.41 1.41 4.86
C ILE A 53 -9.20 0.08 4.82
N PHE A 54 -8.53 -1.03 5.11
CA PHE A 54 -9.18 -2.34 5.31
C PHE A 54 -8.54 -3.08 6.48
N SER A 55 -9.29 -3.96 7.15
CA SER A 55 -8.86 -4.64 8.39
C SER A 55 -7.56 -5.42 8.22
N ASP A 56 -7.40 -6.09 7.08
CA ASP A 56 -6.31 -7.03 6.85
C ASP A 56 -4.96 -6.33 6.60
N MET A 57 -4.94 -5.00 6.52
CA MET A 57 -3.71 -4.22 6.68
C MET A 57 -3.00 -4.53 8.01
N GLY A 58 -3.75 -4.93 9.05
CA GLY A 58 -3.17 -5.40 10.31
C GLY A 58 -2.31 -6.66 10.15
N LEU A 59 -2.68 -7.57 9.23
CA LEU A 59 -1.86 -8.75 8.92
C LEU A 59 -0.58 -8.36 8.19
N ILE A 60 -0.62 -7.33 7.33
CA ILE A 60 0.58 -6.78 6.70
C ILE A 60 1.54 -6.26 7.78
N ASN A 61 1.03 -5.55 8.78
CA ASN A 61 1.85 -5.10 9.90
C ASN A 61 2.41 -6.25 10.74
N GLU A 62 1.61 -7.28 11.03
CA GLU A 62 2.05 -8.46 11.81
C GLU A 62 3.15 -9.26 11.10
N LEU A 63 3.03 -9.45 9.79
CA LEU A 63 3.96 -10.26 9.00
C LEU A 63 5.25 -9.53 8.63
N HIS A 64 5.17 -8.21 8.42
CA HIS A 64 6.25 -7.45 7.80
C HIS A 64 6.83 -6.33 8.67
N GLU A 65 6.10 -5.92 9.71
CA GLU A 65 6.46 -4.85 10.65
C GLU A 65 7.10 -3.60 10.00
N PRO A 66 6.46 -2.99 8.97
CA PRO A 66 7.05 -1.88 8.25
C PRO A 66 7.26 -0.66 9.17
N LYS A 67 8.41 0.00 9.01
CA LYS A 67 8.76 1.22 9.75
C LYS A 67 8.55 2.49 8.94
N ILE A 68 8.50 2.38 7.62
CA ILE A 68 8.23 3.47 6.71
C ILE A 68 6.96 3.14 5.92
N GLY A 69 5.98 4.04 5.93
CA GLY A 69 4.76 3.91 5.13
C GLY A 69 4.69 5.00 4.06
N ILE A 70 4.49 4.62 2.80
CA ILE A 70 4.05 5.52 1.73
C ILE A 70 2.54 5.37 1.64
N VAL A 71 1.82 6.39 2.10
CA VAL A 71 0.38 6.27 2.43
C VAL A 71 -0.42 7.20 1.52
N PRO A 72 -1.39 6.68 0.74
CA PRO A 72 -2.19 7.54 -0.13
C PRO A 72 -3.09 8.47 0.71
N ILE A 73 -3.18 9.73 0.28
CA ILE A 73 -4.03 10.78 0.91
C ILE A 73 -4.89 11.51 -0.15
N GLY A 74 -5.16 10.86 -1.27
CA GLY A 74 -5.78 11.48 -2.45
C GLY A 74 -7.29 11.74 -2.36
N ASP A 75 -7.98 11.10 -1.40
CA ASP A 75 -9.42 11.24 -1.07
C ASP A 75 -10.41 10.79 -2.16
N ARG A 76 -10.13 11.05 -3.44
CA ARG A 76 -11.04 10.77 -4.56
C ARG A 76 -11.27 9.28 -4.80
N PHE A 77 -10.20 8.49 -4.76
CA PHE A 77 -10.19 7.04 -5.06
C PHE A 77 -9.39 6.23 -4.05
N THR A 78 -8.79 6.89 -3.08
CA THR A 78 -7.93 6.31 -2.06
C THR A 78 -8.26 6.97 -0.73
N MET A 79 -7.61 6.55 0.35
CA MET A 79 -7.78 7.23 1.64
C MET A 79 -7.65 8.75 1.51
N GLY A 80 -8.53 9.49 2.18
CA GLY A 80 -8.30 10.89 2.52
C GLY A 80 -7.40 11.01 3.75
N GLY A 81 -6.83 12.19 4.01
CA GLY A 81 -5.84 12.39 5.08
C GLY A 81 -6.32 11.95 6.49
N ALA A 82 -7.60 12.14 6.81
CA ALA A 82 -8.15 11.72 8.11
C ALA A 82 -8.20 10.18 8.24
N VAL A 83 -8.60 9.48 7.18
CA VAL A 83 -8.65 8.01 7.14
C VAL A 83 -7.25 7.42 7.11
N ALA A 84 -6.33 8.01 6.35
CA ALA A 84 -4.92 7.64 6.33
C ALA A 84 -4.28 7.74 7.73
N ALA A 85 -4.55 8.84 8.45
CA ALA A 85 -4.07 9.02 9.82
C ALA A 85 -4.67 7.99 10.79
N LEU A 86 -5.94 7.59 10.61
CA LEU A 86 -6.55 6.52 11.37
C LEU A 86 -5.90 5.17 11.07
N ALA A 87 -5.69 4.82 9.80
CA ALA A 87 -5.03 3.58 9.39
C ALA A 87 -3.64 3.46 10.01
N CYS A 88 -2.82 4.50 9.89
CA CYS A 88 -1.47 4.54 10.45
C CYS A 88 -1.48 4.33 11.96
N ARG A 89 -2.33 5.03 12.72
CA ARG A 89 -2.37 4.93 14.18
C ARG A 89 -2.98 3.63 14.69
N ARG A 90 -3.93 3.06 13.96
CA ARG A 90 -4.69 1.89 14.40
C ARG A 90 -3.99 0.58 14.05
N LEU A 91 -3.35 0.51 12.88
CA LEU A 91 -2.87 -0.75 12.31
C LEU A 91 -1.35 -0.84 12.21
N PHE A 92 -0.63 0.28 12.28
CA PHE A 92 0.81 0.32 12.04
C PHE A 92 1.57 1.00 13.18
N ARG A 93 2.89 0.75 13.20
CA ARG A 93 3.85 1.38 14.10
C ARG A 93 4.97 2.02 13.29
N PHE A 94 4.60 2.93 12.38
CA PHE A 94 5.55 3.62 11.52
C PHE A 94 6.41 4.61 12.31
N ASP A 95 7.71 4.63 12.02
CA ASP A 95 8.61 5.70 12.42
C ASP A 95 8.48 6.91 11.48
N THR A 96 8.09 6.67 10.22
CA THR A 96 7.99 7.68 9.18
C THR A 96 6.81 7.39 8.26
N VAL A 97 6.02 8.42 7.99
CA VAL A 97 4.90 8.38 7.04
C VAL A 97 5.15 9.45 5.99
N VAL A 98 5.06 9.07 4.72
CA VAL A 98 5.18 9.94 3.54
C VAL A 98 3.85 9.94 2.80
#